data_AF-A0A2M8QF20-F1
#
_entry.id   AF-A0A2M8QF20-F1
#
_cell.length_a   1.000
_cell.length_b   1.000
_cell.length_c   1.000
_cell.angle_alpha   90.00
_cell.angle_beta   90.00
_cell.angle_gamma   90.00
#
_symmetry.space_group_name_H-M   'P 1'
#
loop_
_entity.id
_entity.type
_entity.pdbx_description
1 polymer ?
#
loop_
_entity_poly.entity_id
_entity_poly.type
_entity_poly.pdbx_seq_one_letter_code
_entity_poly.pdbx_strand_id
1 'polypeptide(L)'
;MIGIAGRYNRGMWTLLVLLGIYAGTSALGTSIRLGWVSTRGWRWVHHALFALIWLALGGAAAWGFVFGAPWRWWLFIVAPFLMLLPRFRPGSSAHCWMATGGLAALAGLVVWAAVT
;
A
#
# COMPACT_ATOMS: atom_id res chain seq x y z
N MET A 1 -9.66 -25.22 -14.99
CA MET A 1 -8.20 -24.95 -15.09
C MET A 1 -8.00 -23.50 -15.50
N ILE A 2 -7.35 -22.66 -14.69
CA ILE A 2 -7.11 -21.26 -15.05
C ILE A 2 -5.75 -21.18 -15.76
N GLY A 3 -5.75 -20.73 -17.02
CA GLY A 3 -4.56 -20.59 -17.84
C GLY A 3 -3.55 -19.58 -17.28
N ILE A 4 -2.31 -19.64 -17.77
CA ILE A 4 -1.19 -18.78 -17.36
C ILE A 4 -1.53 -17.29 -17.50
N ALA A 5 -2.16 -16.90 -18.60
CA ALA A 5 -2.64 -15.52 -18.82
C ALA A 5 -3.65 -15.06 -17.75
N GLY A 6 -4.53 -15.96 -17.29
CA GLY A 6 -5.48 -15.66 -16.20
C GLY A 6 -4.83 -15.52 -14.82
N ARG A 7 -3.64 -16.09 -14.61
CA ARG A 7 -2.84 -15.85 -13.39
C ARG A 7 -2.11 -14.51 -13.44
N TYR A 8 -1.54 -14.17 -14.60
CA TYR A 8 -0.82 -12.92 -14.81
C TYR A 8 -1.74 -11.69 -14.60
N ASN A 9 -2.92 -11.69 -15.22
CA ASN A 9 -3.89 -10.60 -15.05
C ASN A 9 -4.32 -10.43 -13.59
N ARG A 10 -4.55 -11.52 -12.86
CA ARG A 10 -4.94 -11.47 -11.44
C ARG A 10 -3.80 -10.96 -10.54
N GLY A 11 -2.55 -11.29 -10.87
CA GLY A 11 -1.39 -10.75 -10.16
C GLY A 11 -1.28 -9.24 -10.32
N MET A 12 -1.50 -8.73 -11.53
CA MET A 12 -1.52 -7.28 -11.79
C MET A 12 -2.66 -6.59 -11.03
N TRP A 13 -3.88 -7.13 -11.10
CA TRP A 13 -5.02 -6.60 -10.34
C TRP A 13 -4.76 -6.56 -8.84
N THR A 14 -4.09 -7.57 -8.29
CA THR A 14 -3.71 -7.61 -6.87
C THR A 14 -2.81 -6.43 -6.49
N LEU A 15 -1.77 -6.17 -7.30
CA LEU A 15 -0.86 -5.04 -7.08
C LEU A 15 -1.56 -3.69 -7.29
N LEU A 16 -2.43 -3.56 -8.30
CA LEU A 16 -3.18 -2.33 -8.56
C LEU A 16 -4.18 -2.00 -7.44
N VAL A 17 -4.87 -3.00 -6.90
CA VAL A 17 -5.76 -2.82 -5.75
C VAL A 17 -4.97 -2.37 -4.52
N LEU A 18 -3.84 -3.03 -4.24
CA LEU A 18 -2.95 -2.64 -3.14
C LEU A 18 -2.44 -1.20 -3.33
N LEU A 19 -2.03 -0.84 -4.55
CA LEU A 19 -1.59 0.52 -4.89
C LEU A 19 -2.70 1.54 -4.68
N GLY A 20 -3.93 1.25 -5.11
CA GLY A 20 -5.09 2.11 -4.91
C GLY A 20 -5.39 2.34 -3.44
N ILE A 21 -5.36 1.28 -2.62
CA ILE A 21 -5.54 1.37 -1.16
C ILE A 21 -4.43 2.22 -0.53
N TYR A 22 -3.17 2.00 -0.91
CA TYR A 22 -2.04 2.79 -0.41
C TYR A 22 -2.21 4.26 -0.80
N ALA A 23 -2.44 4.54 -2.08
CA ALA A 23 -2.60 5.90 -2.60
C ALA A 23 -3.76 6.63 -1.92
N GLY A 24 -4.92 5.99 -1.75
CA GLY A 24 -6.06 6.57 -1.03
C GLY A 24 -5.74 6.87 0.44
N THR A 25 -5.03 5.97 1.12
CA THR A 25 -4.59 6.17 2.51
C THR A 25 -3.62 7.35 2.62
N SER A 26 -2.64 7.45 1.72
CA SER A 26 -1.70 8.57 1.65
C SER A 26 -2.38 9.90 1.29
N ALA A 27 -3.33 9.88 0.36
CA ALA A 27 -4.08 11.06 -0.05
C ALA A 27 -4.93 11.61 1.12
N LEU A 28 -5.59 10.72 1.88
CA LEU A 28 -6.32 11.12 3.08
C LEU A 28 -5.38 11.69 4.16
N GLY A 29 -4.24 11.06 4.42
CA GLY A 29 -3.26 11.59 5.37
C GLY A 29 -2.75 12.98 4.96
N THR A 30 -2.53 13.18 3.66
CA THR A 30 -2.09 14.46 3.09
C THR A 30 -3.19 15.52 3.19
N SER A 31 -4.44 15.20 2.88
CA SER A 31 -5.56 16.14 2.96
C SER A 31 -5.84 16.60 4.39
N ILE A 32 -5.66 15.72 5.38
CA ILE A 32 -5.72 16.08 6.80
C ILE A 32 -4.59 17.04 7.17
N ARG A 33 -3.36 16.77 6.73
CA ARG A 33 -2.20 17.63 7.00
C ARG A 33 -2.36 19.03 6.40
N LEU A 34 -2.92 19.12 5.19
CA LEU A 34 -3.18 20.38 4.49
C LEU A 34 -4.42 21.12 5.02
N GLY A 35 -5.17 20.52 5.96
CA GLY A 35 -6.38 21.11 6.52
C GLY A 35 -7.59 21.05 5.58
N TRP A 36 -7.49 20.36 4.44
CA TRP A 36 -8.61 20.18 3.50
C TRP A 36 -9.70 19.29 4.05
N VAL A 37 -9.33 18.33 4.91
CA VAL A 37 -10.27 17.41 5.57
C VAL A 37 -10.05 17.45 7.08
N SER A 38 -11.13 17.73 7.82
CA SER A 38 -11.12 17.63 9.29
C SER A 38 -11.61 16.26 9.73
N THR A 39 -10.77 15.50 10.42
CA THR A 39 -11.14 14.20 11.00
C THR A 39 -11.55 14.29 12.47
N ARG A 40 -11.94 15.47 12.98
CA ARG A 40 -12.21 15.69 14.42
C ARG A 40 -13.18 14.66 15.02
N GLY A 41 -14.17 14.19 14.26
CA GLY A 41 -15.07 13.08 14.62
C GLY A 41 -14.79 11.72 13.94
N TRP A 42 -13.83 11.67 13.01
CA TRP A 42 -13.60 10.55 12.08
C TRP A 42 -12.16 10.02 12.13
N ARG A 43 -11.44 10.26 13.24
CA ARG A 43 -10.05 9.77 13.42
C ARG A 43 -9.96 8.25 13.27
N TRP A 44 -11.00 7.52 13.66
CA TRP A 44 -11.09 6.08 13.50
C TRP A 44 -11.01 5.66 12.03
N VAL A 45 -11.55 6.44 11.07
CA VAL A 45 -11.46 6.11 9.64
C VAL A 45 -10.02 6.16 9.15
N HIS A 46 -9.26 7.16 9.59
CA HIS A 46 -7.85 7.26 9.25
C HIS A 46 -7.06 6.05 9.79
N HIS A 47 -7.33 5.63 11.03
CA HIS A 47 -6.73 4.42 11.60
C HIS A 47 -7.23 3.13 10.93
N ALA A 48 -8.51 3.05 10.55
CA ALA A 48 -9.08 1.91 9.85
C ALA A 48 -8.46 1.73 8.46
N LEU A 49 -8.18 2.83 7.75
CA LEU A 49 -7.47 2.80 6.48
C LEU A 49 -6.00 2.36 6.66
N PHE A 50 -5.35 2.78 7.75
CA PHE A 50 -4.03 2.25 8.09
C PHE A 50 -4.08 0.75 8.42
N ALA A 51 -5.13 0.24 9.06
CA ALA A 51 -5.29 -1.21 9.24
C ALA A 51 -5.58 -1.93 7.91
N LEU A 52 -6.40 -1.31 7.05
CA LEU A 52 -6.73 -1.84 5.73
C LEU A 52 -5.50 -2.03 4.86
N ILE A 53 -4.52 -1.13 4.93
CA ILE A 53 -3.27 -1.25 4.15
C ILE A 53 -2.45 -2.46 4.57
N TRP A 54 -2.43 -2.80 5.86
CA TRP A 54 -1.76 -3.99 6.39
C TRP A 54 -2.48 -5.26 5.97
N LEU A 55 -3.81 -5.26 6.03
CA LEU A 55 -4.62 -6.38 5.56
C LEU A 55 -4.45 -6.59 4.05
N ALA A 56 -4.45 -5.52 3.26
CA ALA A 56 -4.24 -5.60 1.82
C ALA A 56 -2.82 -6.08 1.48
N LEU A 57 -1.80 -5.58 2.17
CA LEU A 57 -0.42 -6.02 1.97
C LEU A 57 -0.24 -7.50 2.34
N GLY A 58 -0.78 -7.92 3.48
CA GLY A 58 -0.76 -9.32 3.92
C GLY A 58 -1.53 -10.23 2.97
N GLY A 59 -2.70 -9.81 2.50
CA GLY A 59 -3.49 -10.54 1.51
C GLY A 59 -2.80 -10.66 0.16
N ALA A 60 -2.18 -9.58 -0.32
CA ALA A 60 -1.39 -9.60 -1.55
C ALA A 60 -0.16 -10.50 -1.42
N ALA A 61 0.54 -10.46 -0.27
CA ALA A 61 1.66 -11.35 0.01
C ALA A 61 1.20 -12.81 0.02
N ALA A 62 0.16 -13.15 0.79
CA ALA A 62 -0.39 -14.51 0.84
C ALA A 62 -0.77 -15.01 -0.55
N TRP A 63 -1.49 -14.20 -1.34
CA TRP A 63 -1.83 -14.52 -2.72
C TRP A 63 -0.58 -14.75 -3.58
N GLY A 64 0.40 -13.84 -3.49
CA GLY A 64 1.65 -13.91 -4.23
C GLY A 64 2.45 -15.18 -3.92
N PHE A 65 2.47 -15.63 -2.66
CA PHE A 65 3.12 -16.88 -2.27
C PHE A 65 2.34 -18.12 -2.72
N VAL A 66 1.02 -18.15 -2.53
CA VAL A 66 0.16 -19.28 -2.93
C VAL A 66 0.22 -19.53 -4.43
N PHE A 67 0.28 -18.47 -5.24
CA PHE A 67 0.27 -18.59 -6.70
C PHE A 67 1.64 -18.39 -7.35
N GLY A 68 2.72 -18.31 -6.55
CA GLY A 68 4.09 -18.21 -7.07
C GLY A 68 4.36 -16.95 -7.88
N ALA A 69 3.72 -15.82 -7.55
CA ALA A 69 3.87 -14.57 -8.28
C ALA A 69 5.33 -14.07 -8.29
N PRO A 70 5.84 -13.53 -9.40
CA PRO A 70 7.24 -13.09 -9.51
C PRO A 70 7.58 -11.93 -8.55
N TRP A 71 6.59 -11.11 -8.20
CA TRP A 71 6.73 -9.96 -7.31
C TRP A 71 6.65 -10.29 -5.81
N ARG A 72 6.33 -11.54 -5.42
CA ARG A 72 5.97 -11.90 -4.02
C ARG A 72 6.99 -11.44 -2.96
N TRP A 73 8.28 -11.55 -3.27
CA TRP A 73 9.34 -11.13 -2.35
C TRP A 73 9.54 -9.62 -2.31
N TRP A 74 9.28 -8.94 -3.42
CA TRP A 74 9.45 -7.49 -3.50
C TRP A 74 8.44 -6.73 -2.65
N LEU A 75 7.29 -7.32 -2.30
CA LEU A 75 6.33 -6.70 -1.37
C LEU A 75 6.92 -6.37 0.00
N PHE A 76 7.96 -7.10 0.44
CA PHE A 76 8.60 -6.83 1.73
C PHE A 76 9.28 -5.47 1.79
N ILE A 77 9.60 -4.83 0.66
CA ILE A 77 10.17 -3.48 0.65
C ILE A 77 9.20 -2.43 1.21
N VAL A 78 7.89 -2.69 1.15
CA VAL A 78 6.84 -1.77 1.60
C VAL A 78 6.68 -1.82 3.13
N ALA A 79 6.88 -3.00 3.73
CA ALA A 79 6.61 -3.23 5.15
C ALA A 79 7.39 -2.30 6.11
N PRO A 80 8.70 -2.03 5.93
CA PRO A 80 9.44 -1.12 6.80
C PRO A 80 8.83 0.27 6.89
N PHE A 81 8.33 0.83 5.77
CA PHE A 81 7.69 2.13 5.75
C PHE A 81 6.43 2.17 6.62
N LEU A 82 5.60 1.13 6.52
CA LEU A 82 4.38 1.00 7.31
C LEU A 82 4.68 0.73 8.79
N MET A 83 5.73 -0.04 9.11
CA MET A 83 6.14 -0.29 10.50
C MET A 83 6.66 0.96 11.20
N LEU A 84 7.36 1.83 10.47
CA LEU A 84 7.95 3.05 11.00
C LEU A 84 6.95 4.20 11.11
N LEU A 85 5.90 4.20 10.28
CA LEU A 85 4.90 5.27 10.20
C LEU A 85 4.32 5.71 11.57
N PRO A 86 3.93 4.79 12.48
CA PRO A 86 3.36 5.13 13.79
C PRO A 86 4.39 5.69 14.78
N ARG A 87 5.70 5.54 14.50
CA ARG A 87 6.77 6.04 15.38
C ARG A 87 7.03 7.52 15.22
N PHE A 88 6.55 8.12 14.12
CA PHE A 88 6.72 9.54 13.84
C PHE A 88 5.48 10.32 14.25
N ARG A 89 5.70 11.55 14.73
CA ARG A 89 4.61 12.48 15.03
C ARG A 89 3.71 12.64 13.79
N PRO A 90 2.38 12.46 13.92
CA PRO A 90 1.46 12.64 12.79
C PRO A 90 1.64 14.01 12.13
N GLY A 91 1.70 14.03 10.80
CA GLY A 91 1.89 15.25 10.00
C GLY A 91 3.31 15.85 10.00
N SER A 92 4.27 15.23 10.71
CA SER A 92 5.69 15.63 10.61
C SER A 92 6.28 15.27 9.24
N SER A 93 7.37 15.94 8.86
CA SER A 93 8.08 15.63 7.62
C SER A 93 8.51 14.16 7.56
N ALA A 94 9.01 13.59 8.66
CA ALA A 94 9.40 12.18 8.74
C ALA A 94 8.22 11.23 8.51
N HIS A 95 7.06 11.52 9.09
CA HIS A 95 5.83 10.74 8.86
C HIS A 95 5.42 10.77 7.39
N CYS A 96 5.48 11.94 6.75
CA CYS A 96 5.19 12.07 5.32
C CYS A 96 6.21 11.35 4.44
N TRP A 97 7.50 11.41 4.78
CA TRP A 97 8.53 10.66 4.04
C TRP A 97 8.29 9.15 4.10
N MET A 98 7.84 8.62 5.24
CA MET A 98 7.50 7.19 5.31
C MET A 98 6.29 6.84 4.44
N ALA A 99 5.22 7.63 4.49
CA ALA A 99 4.03 7.40 3.68
C ALA A 99 4.35 7.46 2.18
N THR A 100 5.05 8.50 1.74
CA THR A 100 5.44 8.70 0.35
C THR A 100 6.47 7.69 -0.12
N GLY A 101 7.44 7.34 0.74
CA GLY A 101 8.48 6.34 0.42
C GLY A 101 7.89 4.95 0.17
N GLY A 102 6.98 4.49 1.03
CA GLY A 102 6.30 3.21 0.82
C GLY A 102 5.38 3.20 -0.41
N LEU A 103 4.70 4.32 -0.68
CA LEU A 103 3.88 4.48 -1.90
C LEU A 103 4.76 4.41 -3.15
N ALA A 104 5.90 5.11 -3.16
CA ALA A 104 6.83 5.11 -4.28
C ALA A 104 7.43 3.71 -4.52
N ALA A 105 7.79 2.99 -3.45
CA ALA A 105 8.31 1.63 -3.55
C ALA A 105 7.27 0.67 -4.15
N LEU A 106 6.01 0.77 -3.72
CA LEU A 106 4.92 -0.03 -4.27
C LEU A 106 4.61 0.33 -5.73
N ALA A 107 4.59 1.62 -6.06
CA ALA A 107 4.39 2.07 -7.44
C ALA A 107 5.51 1.57 -8.36
N GLY A 108 6.77 1.64 -7.92
CA GLY A 108 7.90 1.08 -8.65
C GLY A 108 7.77 -0.42 -8.87
N LEU A 109 7.30 -1.15 -7.85
CA LEU A 109 7.01 -2.58 -7.98
C LEU A 109 5.90 -2.87 -9.01
N VAL A 110 4.81 -2.09 -9.00
CA VAL A 110 3.73 -2.22 -9.99
C VAL A 110 4.25 -1.98 -11.40
N VAL A 111 5.05 -0.93 -11.60
CA VAL A 111 5.67 -0.61 -12.89
C VAL A 111 6.59 -1.75 -13.33
N TRP A 112 7.46 -2.23 -12.45
CA TRP A 112 8.35 -3.37 -12.73
C TRP A 112 7.55 -4.62 -13.12
N ALA A 113 6.50 -4.96 -12.37
CA ALA A 113 5.66 -6.12 -12.65
C ALA A 113 4.81 -5.96 -13.93
N ALA A 114 4.65 -4.74 -14.45
CA ALA A 114 3.94 -4.49 -15.70
C ALA A 114 4.83 -4.70 -16.94
N VAL A 115 6.15 -4.62 -16.77
CA VAL A 115 7.13 -4.71 -17.86
C VAL A 115 7.97 -5.99 -17.82
N THR A 116 7.67 -6.94 -16.92
CA THR A 116 8.38 -8.22 -16.75
C THR A 116 7.43 -9.40 -16.82
#